data_AF-A0A8S2WKA9-F1
#
_entry.id   AF-A0A8S2WKA9-F1
#
_cell.length_a   1.000
_cell.length_b   1.000
_cell.length_c   1.000
_cell.angle_alpha   90.00
_cell.angle_beta   90.00
_cell.angle_gamma   90.00
#
_symmetry.space_group_name_H-M   'P 1'
#
loop_
_entity.id
_entity.type
_entity.pdbx_description
1 polymer ?
#
loop_
_entity_poly.entity_id
_entity_poly.type
_entity_poly.pdbx_seq_one_letter_code
_entity_poly.pdbx_strand_id
1 'polypeptide(L)'
;LSLEKAKSFLERALNLNQTYVEAVVSLVEVYNQLKQQNKSVELLKEHLQTNNDPRLKQLLVENLMKSGHSEEVLQQVVKSFQGSDLSSPTLKAHIERIEKEMSEDTNGMDNGFDSSRFDGINMDEMDQMRDDVMNYTFSDDDI
;
A
#
# COMPACT_ATOMS: atom_id res chain seq x y z
N LEU A 1 -36.69 -0.33 -9.33
CA LEU A 1 -36.23 0.73 -8.40
C LEU A 1 -35.02 1.41 -9.05
N SER A 2 -34.86 2.74 -8.97
CA SER A 2 -33.62 3.38 -9.45
C SER A 2 -32.52 3.28 -8.38
N LEU A 3 -31.25 3.27 -8.80
CA LEU A 3 -30.11 3.21 -7.88
C LEU A 3 -30.10 4.38 -6.89
N GLU A 4 -30.45 5.59 -7.34
CA GLU A 4 -30.57 6.76 -6.47
C GLU A 4 -31.67 6.60 -5.40
N LYS A 5 -32.79 5.95 -5.74
CA LYS A 5 -33.84 5.64 -4.76
C LYS A 5 -33.37 4.57 -3.77
N ALA A 6 -32.71 3.52 -4.26
CA ALA A 6 -32.14 2.47 -3.41
C ALA A 6 -31.14 3.05 -2.39
N LYS A 7 -30.23 3.91 -2.87
CA LYS A 7 -29.29 4.66 -2.05
C LYS A 7 -30.00 5.43 -0.93
N SER A 8 -31.01 6.24 -1.28
CA SER A 8 -31.74 7.05 -0.29
C SER A 8 -32.43 6.20 0.80
N PHE A 9 -32.98 5.04 0.44
CA PHE A 9 -33.56 4.11 1.41
C PHE A 9 -32.51 3.49 2.32
N LEU A 10 -31.34 3.13 1.77
CA LEU A 10 -30.24 2.52 2.53
C LEU A 10 -29.57 3.53 3.47
N GLU A 11 -29.35 4.77 3.03
CA GLU A 11 -28.87 5.86 3.89
C GLU A 11 -29.83 6.12 5.04
N ARG A 12 -31.14 6.12 4.79
CA ARG A 12 -32.15 6.20 5.85
C ARG A 12 -32.09 5.02 6.82
N ALA A 13 -31.86 3.80 6.32
CA ALA A 13 -31.72 2.62 7.16
C ALA A 13 -30.50 2.74 8.09
N LEU A 14 -29.38 3.26 7.58
CA LEU A 14 -28.16 3.50 8.38
C LEU A 14 -28.33 4.65 9.39
N ASN A 15 -29.12 5.67 9.06
CA ASN A 15 -29.48 6.72 10.02
C ASN A 15 -30.32 6.20 11.18
N LEU A 16 -31.14 5.17 10.96
CA LEU A 16 -31.93 4.51 12.01
C LEU A 16 -31.08 3.50 12.79
N ASN A 17 -30.19 2.77 12.12
CA ASN A 17 -29.27 1.84 12.73
C ASN A 17 -27.90 1.90 12.05
N GLN A 18 -26.98 2.61 12.70
CA GLN A 18 -25.61 2.82 12.22
C GLN A 18 -24.76 1.54 12.21
N THR A 19 -25.22 0.45 12.82
CA THR A 19 -24.50 -0.82 12.86
C THR A 19 -25.08 -1.85 11.89
N TYR A 20 -26.05 -1.45 11.06
CA TYR A 20 -26.78 -2.37 10.18
C TYR A 20 -25.94 -2.81 8.97
N VAL A 21 -25.20 -3.91 9.15
CA VAL A 21 -24.24 -4.42 8.17
C VAL A 21 -24.86 -4.67 6.80
N GLU A 22 -26.05 -5.27 6.72
CA GLU A 22 -26.69 -5.58 5.44
C GLU A 22 -27.02 -4.31 4.63
N ALA A 23 -27.36 -3.20 5.30
CA ALA A 23 -27.54 -1.92 4.62
C ALA A 23 -26.21 -1.35 4.13
N VAL A 24 -25.11 -1.50 4.89
CA VAL A 24 -23.77 -1.10 4.45
C VAL A 24 -23.35 -1.87 3.20
N VAL A 25 -23.48 -3.20 3.22
CA VAL A 25 -23.16 -4.08 2.08
C VAL A 25 -23.95 -3.65 0.84
N SER A 26 -25.26 -3.48 0.99
CA SER A 26 -26.14 -3.08 -0.12
C SER A 26 -25.81 -1.67 -0.63
N LEU A 27 -25.45 -0.74 0.26
CA LEU A 27 -25.11 0.64 -0.09
C LEU A 27 -23.78 0.73 -0.84
N VAL A 28 -22.80 -0.09 -0.45
CA VAL A 28 -21.52 -0.29 -1.15
C VAL A 28 -21.75 -0.78 -2.58
N GLU A 29 -22.61 -1.78 -2.77
CA GLU A 29 -22.95 -2.27 -4.12
C GLU A 29 -23.61 -1.17 -4.97
N VAL A 30 -24.52 -0.40 -4.38
CA VAL A 30 -25.17 0.74 -5.06
C VAL A 30 -24.13 1.81 -5.43
N TYR A 31 -23.21 2.16 -4.52
CA TYR A 31 -22.13 3.11 -4.82
C TYR A 31 -21.23 2.62 -5.94
N ASN A 32 -20.93 1.32 -5.97
CA ASN A 32 -20.13 0.72 -7.03
C ASN A 32 -20.83 0.78 -8.39
N GLN A 33 -22.12 0.48 -8.44
CA GLN A 33 -22.91 0.59 -9.67
C GLN A 33 -23.03 2.04 -10.16
N LEU A 34 -23.06 3.00 -9.22
CA LEU A 34 -23.04 4.44 -9.52
C LEU A 34 -21.64 4.99 -9.84
N LYS A 35 -20.60 4.15 -9.88
CA LYS A 35 -19.18 4.54 -10.06
C LYS A 35 -18.70 5.55 -9.00
N GLN A 36 -19.31 5.55 -7.82
CA GLN A 36 -18.95 6.39 -6.67
C GLN A 36 -18.00 5.63 -5.73
N GLN A 37 -16.88 5.15 -6.28
CA GLN A 37 -15.94 4.27 -5.57
C GLN A 37 -15.35 4.92 -4.31
N ASN A 38 -14.98 6.20 -4.36
CA ASN A 38 -14.43 6.91 -3.20
C ASN A 38 -15.40 6.89 -2.01
N LYS A 39 -16.69 7.12 -2.27
CA LYS A 39 -17.74 7.08 -1.22
C LYS A 39 -17.92 5.68 -0.65
N SER A 40 -17.80 4.65 -1.50
CA SER A 40 -17.87 3.27 -1.04
C SER A 40 -16.71 2.93 -0.10
N VAL A 41 -15.49 3.39 -0.43
CA VAL A 41 -14.29 3.16 0.40
C VAL A 41 -14.40 3.91 1.72
N GLU A 42 -14.84 5.17 1.70
CA GLU A 42 -15.07 5.99 2.90
C GLU A 42 -16.10 5.34 3.83
N LEU A 43 -17.26 4.95 3.30
CA LEU A 43 -18.32 4.28 4.07
C LEU A 43 -17.82 3.02 4.77
N LEU A 44 -17.04 2.19 4.05
CA LEU A 44 -16.49 0.96 4.61
C LEU A 44 -15.46 1.25 5.71
N LYS A 45 -14.60 2.25 5.53
CA LYS A 45 -13.63 2.66 6.56
C LYS A 45 -14.32 3.15 7.83
N GLU A 46 -15.35 3.97 7.71
CA GLU A 46 -16.12 4.48 8.84
C GLU A 46 -16.80 3.34 9.61
N HIS A 47 -17.51 2.45 8.91
CA HIS A 47 -18.18 1.34 9.58
C HIS A 47 -17.21 0.34 10.20
N LEU A 48 -16.02 0.13 9.62
CA LEU A 48 -15.01 -0.75 10.20
C LEU A 48 -14.41 -0.22 11.52
N GLN A 49 -14.54 1.08 11.82
CA GLN A 49 -14.12 1.62 13.12
C GLN A 49 -15.04 1.16 14.26
N THR A 50 -16.31 0.89 13.96
CA THR A 50 -17.33 0.53 14.96
C THR A 50 -17.77 -0.93 14.86
N ASN A 51 -17.60 -1.56 13.70
CA ASN A 51 -18.05 -2.91 13.40
C ASN A 51 -16.93 -3.71 12.73
N ASN A 52 -16.51 -4.79 13.39
CA ASN A 52 -15.39 -5.61 12.94
C ASN A 52 -15.84 -6.79 12.05
N ASP A 53 -16.89 -6.62 11.24
CA ASP A 53 -17.43 -7.67 10.37
C ASP A 53 -16.41 -8.04 9.25
N PRO A 54 -15.99 -9.31 9.13
CA PRO A 54 -15.05 -9.76 8.11
C PRO A 54 -15.52 -9.49 6.68
N ARG A 55 -16.83 -9.50 6.42
CA ARG A 55 -17.41 -9.22 5.08
C ARG A 55 -17.14 -7.78 4.66
N LEU A 56 -17.20 -6.84 5.60
CA LEU A 56 -16.91 -5.42 5.31
C LEU A 56 -15.43 -5.20 5.00
N LYS A 57 -14.53 -5.92 5.69
CA LYS A 57 -13.09 -5.90 5.38
C LYS A 57 -12.82 -6.42 3.98
N GLN A 58 -13.43 -7.55 3.62
CA GLN A 58 -13.32 -8.13 2.29
C GLN A 58 -13.82 -7.15 1.22
N LEU A 59 -15.00 -6.56 1.43
CA LEU A 59 -15.55 -5.56 0.51
C LEU A 59 -14.64 -4.34 0.35
N LEU A 60 -13.99 -3.88 1.43
CA LEU A 60 -13.05 -2.76 1.36
C LEU A 60 -11.88 -3.09 0.45
N VAL A 61 -11.26 -4.26 0.63
CA VAL A 61 -10.12 -4.65 -0.20
C VAL A 61 -10.54 -4.86 -1.66
N GLU A 62 -11.67 -5.52 -1.91
CA GLU A 62 -12.20 -5.69 -3.27
C GLU A 62 -12.50 -4.35 -3.96
N ASN A 63 -13.02 -3.38 -3.22
CA ASN A 63 -13.27 -2.03 -3.73
C ASN A 63 -11.97 -1.30 -4.06
N LEU A 64 -10.98 -1.37 -3.19
CA LEU A 64 -9.67 -0.75 -3.41
C LEU A 64 -8.96 -1.36 -4.63
N MET A 65 -9.02 -2.68 -4.80
CA MET A 65 -8.48 -3.39 -5.97
C MET A 65 -9.15 -2.93 -7.26
N LYS A 66 -10.49 -2.81 -7.27
CA LYS A 66 -11.27 -2.34 -8.43
C LYS A 66 -11.05 -0.86 -8.74
N SER A 67 -10.73 -0.06 -7.72
CA SER A 67 -10.56 1.38 -7.84
C SER A 67 -9.15 1.79 -8.27
N GLY A 68 -8.26 0.82 -8.54
CA GLY A 68 -6.89 1.07 -9.00
C GLY A 68 -6.04 1.83 -7.98
N HIS A 69 -6.35 1.72 -6.68
CA HIS A 69 -5.49 2.30 -5.65
C HIS A 69 -4.13 1.59 -5.67
N SER A 70 -3.08 2.32 -5.26
CA SER A 70 -1.71 1.77 -5.21
C SER A 70 -1.70 0.44 -4.45
N GLU A 71 -0.95 -0.52 -4.98
CA GLU A 71 -0.71 -1.81 -4.35
C GLU A 71 -0.20 -1.63 -2.91
N GLU A 72 0.57 -0.58 -2.64
CA GLU A 72 1.01 -0.21 -1.28
C GLU A 72 -0.15 0.05 -0.30
N VAL A 73 -1.20 0.75 -0.75
CA VAL A 73 -2.38 1.06 0.08
C VAL A 73 -3.15 -0.23 0.36
N LEU A 74 -3.26 -1.11 -0.64
CA LEU A 74 -3.85 -2.43 -0.49
C LEU A 74 -3.07 -3.27 0.53
N GLN A 75 -1.74 -3.29 0.42
CA GLN A 75 -0.87 -3.97 1.37
C GLN A 75 -1.05 -3.45 2.79
N GLN A 76 -1.08 -2.13 2.99
CA GLN A 76 -1.24 -1.53 4.31
C GLN A 76 -2.59 -1.91 4.94
N VAL A 77 -3.67 -1.86 4.15
CA VAL A 77 -5.02 -2.23 4.60
C VAL A 77 -5.08 -3.72 4.94
N VAL A 78 -4.56 -4.60 4.09
CA VAL A 78 -4.46 -6.04 4.39
C VAL A 78 -3.64 -6.28 5.65
N LYS A 79 -2.47 -5.64 5.79
CA LYS A 79 -1.60 -5.79 6.97
C LYS A 79 -2.32 -5.37 8.25
N SER A 80 -3.13 -4.31 8.20
CA SER A 80 -3.97 -3.91 9.34
C SER A 80 -5.01 -4.95 9.75
N PHE A 81 -5.28 -5.94 8.89
CA PHE A 81 -6.20 -7.04 9.15
C PHE A 81 -5.48 -8.36 9.49
N GLN A 82 -4.17 -8.36 9.70
CA GLN A 82 -3.38 -9.55 10.06
C GLN A 82 -4.04 -10.35 11.19
N GLY A 83 -4.20 -11.66 10.97
CA GLY A 83 -4.84 -12.58 11.91
C GLY A 83 -6.37 -12.61 11.88
N SER A 84 -7.02 -11.82 11.01
CA SER A 84 -8.47 -11.95 10.77
C SER A 84 -8.77 -12.95 9.66
N ASP A 85 -9.80 -13.77 9.86
CA ASP A 85 -10.28 -14.74 8.88
C ASP A 85 -10.88 -14.01 7.67
N LEU A 86 -10.07 -13.81 6.65
CA LEU A 86 -10.51 -13.33 5.35
C LEU A 86 -10.96 -14.55 4.53
N SER A 87 -12.27 -14.69 4.36
CA SER A 87 -12.88 -15.84 3.68
C SER A 87 -12.61 -15.91 2.16
N SER A 88 -12.09 -14.83 1.55
CA SER A 88 -11.99 -14.73 0.09
C SER A 88 -10.73 -15.40 -0.46
N PRO A 89 -10.86 -16.45 -1.30
CA PRO A 89 -9.71 -17.07 -1.96
C PRO A 89 -8.96 -16.07 -2.86
N THR A 90 -9.70 -15.14 -3.47
CA THR A 90 -9.14 -14.06 -4.31
C THR A 90 -8.26 -13.13 -3.50
N LEU A 91 -8.70 -12.77 -2.29
CA LEU A 91 -7.93 -11.93 -1.39
C LEU A 91 -6.68 -12.66 -0.92
N LYS A 92 -6.81 -13.92 -0.51
CA LYS A 92 -5.68 -14.76 -0.11
C LYS A 92 -4.61 -14.85 -1.20
N ALA A 93 -4.99 -15.13 -2.44
CA ALA A 93 -4.06 -15.19 -3.57
C ALA A 93 -3.35 -13.86 -3.84
N HIS A 94 -4.04 -12.72 -3.65
CA HIS A 94 -3.43 -11.40 -3.82
C HIS A 94 -2.43 -11.08 -2.70
N ILE A 95 -2.75 -11.45 -1.46
CA ILE A 95 -1.84 -11.34 -0.31
C ILE A 95 -0.60 -12.20 -0.52
N GLU A 96 -0.77 -13.46 -0.93
CA GLU A 96 0.34 -14.37 -1.22
C GLU A 96 1.24 -13.82 -2.35
N ARG A 97 0.65 -13.21 -3.38
CA ARG A 97 1.41 -12.56 -4.46
C ARG A 97 2.25 -11.39 -3.93
N ILE A 98 1.63 -10.51 -3.15
CA ILE A 98 2.29 -9.38 -2.49
C ILE A 98 3.45 -9.87 -1.61
N GLU A 99 3.22 -10.90 -0.81
CA GLU A 99 4.24 -11.48 0.07
C GLU A 99 5.40 -12.08 -0.73
N LYS A 100 5.09 -12.73 -1.85
CA LYS A 100 6.10 -13.26 -2.77
C LYS A 100 6.93 -12.15 -3.42
N GLU A 101 6.31 -11.10 -3.94
CA GLU A 101 7.01 -9.97 -4.55
C GLU A 101 7.92 -9.25 -3.52
N MET A 102 7.46 -9.09 -2.27
CA MET A 102 8.31 -8.55 -1.19
C MET A 102 9.48 -9.47 -0.81
N SER A 103 9.36 -10.78 -1.00
CA SER A 103 10.45 -11.73 -0.74
C SER A 103 11.49 -11.77 -1.88
N GLU A 104 11.06 -11.50 -3.12
CA GLU A 104 11.93 -11.54 -4.31
C GLU A 104 12.86 -10.33 -4.38
N ASP A 105 12.47 -9.17 -3.84
CA ASP A 105 13.34 -7.98 -3.73
C ASP A 105 14.55 -8.17 -2.79
N THR A 106 14.54 -9.21 -1.95
CA THR A 106 15.70 -9.54 -1.08
C THR A 106 16.64 -10.60 -1.68
N ASN A 107 16.27 -11.25 -2.80
CA ASN A 107 17.07 -12.29 -3.45
C ASN A 107 17.79 -11.83 -4.74
N GLY A 108 17.76 -10.52 -5.05
CA GLY A 108 18.52 -9.91 -6.14
C GLY A 108 19.95 -9.48 -5.79
N MET A 109 20.43 -9.74 -4.57
CA MET A 109 21.82 -9.51 -4.15
C MET A 109 22.55 -10.84 -3.87
N ASP A 110 22.38 -11.83 -4.74
CA ASP A 110 23.30 -12.97 -4.77
C ASP A 110 24.52 -12.64 -5.66
N ASN A 111 25.54 -12.10 -4.99
CA ASN A 111 26.98 -12.31 -5.22
C ASN A 111 27.44 -12.61 -6.66
N GLY A 112 27.42 -11.58 -7.49
CA GLY A 112 28.29 -11.46 -8.67
C GLY A 112 29.58 -10.68 -8.41
N PHE A 113 30.09 -10.61 -7.16
CA PHE A 113 31.41 -10.02 -6.90
C PHE A 113 32.49 -11.00 -7.34
N ASP A 114 32.72 -11.04 -8.64
CA ASP A 114 33.86 -11.72 -9.24
C ASP A 114 35.15 -10.99 -8.79
N SER A 115 35.80 -11.56 -7.78
CA SER A 115 37.05 -11.07 -7.18
C SER A 115 38.27 -11.22 -8.10
N SER A 116 38.10 -11.42 -9.41
CA SER A 116 39.21 -11.66 -10.34
C SER A 116 39.53 -10.50 -11.30
N ARG A 117 39.07 -9.27 -11.02
CA ARG A 117 39.31 -8.11 -11.91
C ARG A 117 40.02 -6.89 -11.32
N PHE A 118 40.73 -7.03 -10.20
CA PHE A 118 41.65 -5.99 -9.75
C PHE A 118 43.10 -6.39 -10.03
N ASP A 119 43.47 -6.32 -11.31
CA ASP A 119 44.87 -6.32 -11.74
C ASP A 119 45.13 -4.94 -12.35
N GLY A 120 45.94 -4.12 -11.66
CA GLY A 120 46.53 -2.91 -12.25
C GLY A 120 45.98 -1.54 -11.81
N ILE A 121 45.87 -1.27 -10.49
CA ILE A 121 46.08 0.12 -10.03
C ILE A 121 47.48 0.18 -9.41
N ASN A 122 48.41 0.79 -10.14
CA ASN A 122 49.77 1.08 -9.71
C ASN A 122 49.72 1.97 -8.46
N MET A 123 50.34 1.53 -7.36
CA MET A 123 50.43 2.28 -6.11
C MET A 123 51.21 3.61 -6.25
N ASP A 124 52.01 3.74 -7.30
CA ASP A 124 52.88 4.92 -7.54
C ASP A 124 52.12 6.15 -8.04
N GLU A 125 50.87 6.01 -8.51
CA GLU A 125 50.07 7.12 -9.05
C GLU A 125 49.17 7.80 -7.99
N MET A 126 49.02 7.18 -6.81
CA MET A 126 48.25 7.72 -5.67
C MET A 126 49.04 8.74 -4.83
N ASP A 127 50.37 8.74 -4.90
CA ASP A 127 51.21 9.65 -4.10
C ASP A 127 51.34 11.05 -4.73
N GLN A 128 51.01 11.21 -6.03
CA GLN A 128 51.00 12.52 -6.70
C GLN A 128 49.68 13.30 -6.53
N MET A 129 48.58 12.66 -6.13
CA MET A 129 47.30 13.36 -5.88
C MET A 129 47.15 13.84 -4.42
N ARG A 130 48.12 13.53 -3.55
CA ARG A 130 48.07 13.91 -2.13
C ARG A 130 48.60 15.32 -1.86
N ASP A 131 49.43 15.85 -2.75
CA ASP A 131 50.04 17.18 -2.61
C ASP A 131 49.12 18.32 -3.10
N ASP A 132 48.19 18.06 -4.02
CA ASP A 132 47.32 19.11 -4.59
C ASP A 132 46.08 19.44 -3.73
N VAL A 133 45.70 18.60 -2.76
CA VAL A 133 44.49 18.80 -1.93
C VAL A 133 44.76 19.58 -0.64
N MET A 134 46.02 19.78 -0.25
CA MET A 134 46.38 20.44 1.01
C MET A 134 46.54 21.97 0.92
N ASN A 135 46.19 22.60 -0.21
CA ASN A 135 46.33 24.06 -0.38
C ASN A 135 45.00 24.84 -0.39
N TYR A 136 43.90 24.24 0.08
CA TYR A 136 42.60 24.91 0.22
C TYR A 136 42.03 24.78 1.63
N THR A 137 42.86 25.06 2.64
CA THR A 137 42.35 25.39 3.98
C THR A 137 43.11 26.60 4.52
N PHE A 138 42.31 27.61 4.88
CA PHE A 138 42.62 28.83 5.66
C PHE A 138 43.18 30.06 4.95
N SER A 139 42.27 30.99 4.67
CA SER A 139 42.31 32.39 5.11
C SER A 139 40.83 32.81 5.17
N ASP A 140 40.15 32.79 6.31
CA ASP A 140 40.21 33.76 7.43
C ASP A 140 40.67 35.17 7.03
N ASP A 141 39.91 36.15 7.54
CA ASP A 141 40.11 37.60 7.57
C ASP A 141 39.75 38.35 6.27
N ASP A 142 38.98 39.44 6.23
CA ASP A 142 38.61 40.45 7.22
C ASP A 142 37.42 41.31 6.71
N ILE A 143 36.57 41.74 7.67
CA ILE A 143 35.87 43.05 7.82
C ILE A 143 35.08 43.64 6.65
#